data_AF-A0A928IN92-F1
#
_entry.id   AF-A0A928IN92-F1
#
_cell.length_a   1.000
_cell.length_b   1.000
_cell.length_c   1.000
_cell.angle_alpha   90.00
_cell.angle_beta   90.00
_cell.angle_gamma   90.00
#
_symmetry.space_group_name_H-M   'P 1'
#
loop_
_entity.id
_entity.type
_entity.pdbx_description
1 polymer ?
#
loop_
_entity_poly.entity_id
_entity_poly.type
_entity_poly.pdbx_seq_one_letter_code
_entity_poly.pdbx_strand_id
1 'polypeptide(L)'
;MKAITATVFDIARNSYVDGPGIRTTVFFKGCNLRCAWCHNPESQNKAKEMLFYKNKCTGCGKCADVCPNHQTTCDLCGQCAVYCPTDAREICGKDYSSDGILNEILKDKAFYEASGGGVTFSGGECMLQIDFLEEILKACKENGIHTAVDTAGHVPFESFERILPYTDLFLYDVKSFDSEKHKIHTGVDNRIILENLKALLDSGKRLWVRIPIIPTINDSAVEMENIKRFLLSAANAPEKVELLPYHALGEHKYNAIGKTPRSFTTPSEEKMAELRRIFS
;
A
#
# COMPACT_ATOMS: atom_id res chain seq x y z
N MET A 1 20.16 0.33 22.92
CA MET A 1 19.71 -0.21 21.61
C MET A 1 19.31 0.97 20.74
N LYS A 2 19.61 0.94 19.44
CA LYS A 2 19.14 2.00 18.52
C LYS A 2 17.62 1.86 18.41
N ALA A 3 16.88 2.96 18.54
CA ALA A 3 15.42 2.92 18.40
C ALA A 3 15.04 2.35 17.02
N ILE A 4 14.06 1.45 16.97
CA ILE A 4 13.57 0.88 15.71
C ILE A 4 12.81 2.00 14.99
N THR A 5 13.13 2.20 13.71
CA THR A 5 12.51 3.25 12.88
C THR A 5 12.03 2.67 11.56
N ALA A 6 10.94 3.22 11.04
CA ALA A 6 10.45 2.94 9.69
C ALA A 6 10.44 4.19 8.83
N THR A 7 10.64 4.00 7.53
CA THR A 7 10.44 5.07 6.54
C THR A 7 9.02 5.00 6.01
N VAL A 8 8.24 6.05 6.27
CA VAL A 8 6.83 6.22 5.89
C VAL A 8 6.74 7.41 4.93
N PHE A 9 6.00 7.28 3.83
CA PHE A 9 5.82 8.38 2.88
C PHE A 9 4.55 9.19 3.11
N ASP A 10 3.53 8.62 3.76
CA ASP A 10 2.29 9.34 4.06
C ASP A 10 1.56 8.73 5.28
N ILE A 11 0.75 9.56 5.95
CA ILE A 11 -0.16 9.16 7.02
C ILE A 11 -1.52 9.81 6.69
N ALA A 12 -2.40 9.06 6.04
CA ALA A 12 -3.73 9.56 5.71
C ALA A 12 -4.70 9.34 6.87
N ARG A 13 -5.33 10.41 7.32
CA ARG A 13 -6.36 10.38 8.37
C ARG A 13 -7.73 10.38 7.71
N ASN A 14 -8.73 9.83 8.39
CA ASN A 14 -10.12 9.75 7.92
C ASN A 14 -10.34 8.94 6.63
N SER A 15 -9.63 7.82 6.47
CA SER A 15 -9.90 6.88 5.38
C SER A 15 -11.14 6.03 5.65
N TYR A 16 -11.95 5.80 4.60
CA TYR A 16 -13.14 4.94 4.61
C TYR A 16 -12.98 3.70 3.69
N VAL A 17 -11.86 3.60 2.99
CA VAL A 17 -11.63 2.59 1.95
C VAL A 17 -10.51 1.61 2.29
N ASP A 18 -9.83 1.82 3.42
CA ASP A 18 -8.70 1.02 3.90
C ASP A 18 -9.10 0.08 5.05
N GLY A 19 -10.34 -0.40 5.05
CA GLY A 19 -10.91 -1.29 6.06
C GLY A 19 -12.23 -0.76 6.66
N PRO A 20 -12.78 -1.43 7.70
CA PRO A 20 -14.02 -1.02 8.34
C PRO A 20 -13.84 0.25 9.19
N GLY A 21 -14.91 1.05 9.27
CA GLY A 21 -14.96 2.29 10.06
C GLY A 21 -14.05 3.39 9.52
N ILE A 22 -13.86 4.43 10.33
CA ILE A 22 -12.91 5.52 10.03
C ILE A 22 -11.51 5.07 10.43
N ARG A 23 -10.55 5.22 9.52
CA ARG A 23 -9.19 4.72 9.74
C ARG A 23 -8.11 5.77 9.51
N THR A 24 -7.00 5.62 10.23
CA THR A 24 -5.73 6.25 9.88
C THR A 24 -4.86 5.22 9.17
N THR A 25 -4.43 5.53 7.96
CA THR A 25 -3.61 4.65 7.14
C THR A 25 -2.17 5.15 7.12
N VAL A 26 -1.25 4.33 7.59
CA VAL A 26 0.19 4.61 7.61
C VAL A 26 0.83 3.94 6.39
N PHE A 27 1.39 4.73 5.49
CA PHE A 27 1.91 4.24 4.21
C PHE A 27 3.44 4.15 4.19
N PHE A 28 3.95 2.92 4.21
CA PHE A 28 5.39 2.60 4.28
C PHE A 28 6.06 2.75 2.92
N LYS A 29 7.34 3.17 2.93
CA LYS A 29 8.22 3.05 1.76
C LYS A 29 8.82 1.64 1.65
N GLY A 30 9.24 1.31 0.44
CA GLY A 30 9.69 0.00 0.01
C GLY A 30 8.52 -0.85 -0.47
N CYS A 31 8.62 -1.37 -1.70
CA CYS A 31 7.77 -2.44 -2.21
C CYS A 31 8.65 -3.38 -3.02
N ASN A 32 8.44 -4.68 -2.93
CA ASN A 32 9.14 -5.68 -3.74
C ASN A 32 8.36 -6.08 -5.00
N LEU A 33 7.19 -5.49 -5.23
CA LEU A 33 6.45 -5.55 -6.48
C LEU A 33 6.68 -4.27 -7.32
N ARG A 34 6.42 -4.39 -8.62
CA ARG A 34 6.48 -3.33 -9.63
C ARG A 34 5.21 -3.34 -10.47
N CYS A 35 4.05 -3.31 -9.81
CA CYS A 35 2.74 -3.32 -10.47
C CYS A 35 2.68 -2.23 -11.54
N ALA A 36 2.28 -2.60 -12.74
CA ALA A 36 2.15 -1.68 -13.87
C ALA A 36 1.10 -0.57 -13.63
N TRP A 37 0.17 -0.81 -12.72
CA TRP A 37 -0.91 0.09 -12.29
C TRP A 37 -0.71 0.65 -10.87
N CYS A 38 0.52 0.69 -10.35
CA CYS A 38 0.77 1.14 -8.98
C CYS A 38 0.28 2.59 -8.79
N HIS A 39 -0.60 2.82 -7.81
CA HIS A 39 -1.08 4.17 -7.52
C HIS A 39 -0.06 5.03 -6.75
N ASN A 40 0.94 4.41 -6.13
CA ASN A 40 1.97 5.07 -5.33
C ASN A 40 3.38 4.61 -5.77
N PRO A 41 3.81 4.87 -7.02
CA PRO A 41 5.10 4.40 -7.51
C PRO A 41 6.30 4.94 -6.71
N GLU A 42 6.14 6.09 -6.04
CA GLU A 42 7.10 6.68 -5.10
C GLU A 42 7.30 5.85 -3.84
N SER A 43 6.41 4.91 -3.51
CA SER A 43 6.59 3.99 -2.39
C SER A 43 7.51 2.82 -2.73
N GLN A 44 7.82 2.56 -4.00
CA GLN A 44 8.52 1.35 -4.42
C GLN A 44 9.97 1.29 -3.93
N ASN A 45 10.68 2.42 -3.92
CA ASN A 45 12.01 2.49 -3.36
C ASN A 45 11.94 2.56 -1.84
N LYS A 46 12.81 1.80 -1.15
CA LYS A 46 12.94 1.86 0.30
C LYS A 46 13.61 3.18 0.75
N ALA A 47 14.57 3.67 -0.03
CA ALA A 47 15.25 4.92 0.26
C ALA A 47 14.33 6.12 0.02
N LYS A 48 14.54 7.20 0.77
CA LYS A 48 13.91 8.50 0.53
C LYS A 48 14.32 9.02 -0.84
N GLU A 49 13.42 9.75 -1.49
CA GLU A 49 13.63 10.26 -2.86
C GLU A 49 13.12 11.68 -3.00
N MET A 50 13.78 12.49 -3.82
CA MET A 50 13.28 13.80 -4.20
C MET A 50 12.26 13.66 -5.33
N LEU A 51 11.02 14.05 -5.07
CA LEU A 51 9.96 14.17 -6.06
C LEU A 51 10.05 15.51 -6.78
N PHE A 52 9.65 15.52 -8.06
CA PHE A 52 9.51 16.74 -8.85
C PHE A 52 8.21 16.75 -9.67
N TYR A 53 7.23 17.51 -9.20
CA TYR A 53 5.95 17.71 -9.88
C TYR A 53 6.06 18.83 -10.92
N LYS A 54 6.42 18.46 -12.16
CA LYS A 54 6.61 19.41 -13.28
C LYS A 54 5.40 20.34 -13.49
N ASN A 55 4.18 19.84 -13.31
CA ASN A 55 2.94 20.60 -13.45
C ASN A 55 2.75 21.70 -12.39
N LYS A 56 3.44 21.61 -11.24
CA LYS A 56 3.44 22.66 -10.21
C LYS A 56 4.58 23.67 -10.38
N CYS A 57 5.57 23.38 -11.22
CA CYS A 57 6.78 24.18 -11.34
C CYS A 57 6.55 25.42 -12.22
N THR A 58 6.94 26.60 -11.73
CA THR A 58 6.87 27.87 -12.47
C THR A 58 8.15 28.22 -13.24
N GLY A 59 9.21 27.40 -13.13
CA GLY A 59 10.50 27.67 -13.76
C GLY A 59 11.32 28.77 -13.09
N CYS A 60 11.01 29.17 -11.85
CA CYS A 60 11.63 30.32 -11.18
C CYS A 60 13.13 30.20 -10.83
N GLY A 61 13.76 29.03 -10.99
CA GLY A 61 15.21 28.84 -10.73
C GLY A 61 15.63 28.74 -9.26
N LYS A 62 14.82 29.25 -8.31
CA LYS A 62 15.16 29.30 -6.87
C LYS A 62 15.65 27.98 -6.27
N CYS A 63 15.11 26.86 -6.73
CA CYS A 63 15.51 25.53 -6.27
C CYS A 63 16.95 25.16 -6.64
N ALA A 64 17.53 25.76 -7.68
CA ALA A 64 18.94 25.60 -8.04
C ALA A 64 19.83 26.54 -7.22
N ASP A 65 19.35 27.75 -6.92
CA ASP A 65 20.08 28.76 -6.13
C ASP A 65 20.30 28.33 -4.68
N VAL A 66 19.28 27.72 -4.06
CA VAL A 66 19.36 27.27 -2.65
C VAL A 66 19.98 25.87 -2.49
N CYS A 67 20.20 25.14 -3.59
CA CYS A 67 20.71 23.78 -3.54
C CYS A 67 22.24 23.81 -3.46
N PRO A 68 22.87 23.23 -2.42
CA PRO A 68 24.34 23.20 -2.29
C PRO A 68 25.06 22.53 -3.47
N ASN A 69 24.38 21.57 -4.12
CA ASN A 69 24.92 20.82 -5.27
C ASN A 69 24.42 21.34 -6.63
N HIS A 70 23.74 22.49 -6.66
CA HIS A 70 23.15 23.08 -7.86
C HIS A 70 22.34 22.10 -8.73
N GLN A 71 21.65 21.14 -8.08
CA GLN A 71 20.86 20.08 -8.72
C GLN A 71 21.62 19.14 -9.66
N THR A 72 22.96 19.12 -9.61
CA THR A 72 23.79 18.16 -10.38
C THR A 72 23.75 16.77 -9.76
N THR A 73 23.77 16.70 -8.43
CA THR A 73 23.59 15.51 -7.61
C THR A 73 22.63 15.84 -6.46
N CYS A 74 21.89 14.83 -5.97
CA CYS A 74 20.95 15.02 -4.87
C CYS A 74 21.37 14.16 -3.67
N ASP A 75 21.72 14.83 -2.58
CA ASP A 75 22.03 14.27 -1.27
C ASP A 75 20.84 14.37 -0.29
N LEU A 76 19.67 14.77 -0.80
CA LEU A 76 18.45 15.01 -0.03
C LEU A 76 18.59 16.09 1.07
N CYS A 77 19.43 17.11 0.86
CA CYS A 77 19.55 18.26 1.77
C CYS A 77 18.24 19.04 2.04
N GLY A 78 17.21 18.85 1.21
CA GLY A 78 15.85 19.37 1.43
C GLY A 78 15.64 20.85 1.13
N GLN A 79 16.70 21.63 0.91
CA GLN A 79 16.62 23.08 0.64
C GLN A 79 15.68 23.40 -0.53
N CYS A 80 15.79 22.66 -1.63
CA CYS A 80 14.95 22.87 -2.81
C CYS A 80 13.47 22.54 -2.59
N ALA A 81 13.12 21.74 -1.57
CA ALA A 81 11.74 21.47 -1.18
C ALA A 81 11.22 22.60 -0.28
N VAL A 82 11.98 22.96 0.77
CA VAL A 82 11.62 24.01 1.74
C VAL A 82 11.36 25.36 1.07
N TYR A 83 12.18 25.74 0.08
CA TYR A 83 12.10 27.05 -0.56
C TYR A 83 11.25 27.08 -1.83
N CYS A 84 10.65 25.95 -2.22
CA CYS A 84 9.79 25.88 -3.40
C CYS A 84 8.46 26.59 -3.13
N PRO A 85 8.11 27.66 -3.85
CA PRO A 85 6.89 28.43 -3.56
C PRO A 85 5.59 27.71 -3.95
N THR A 86 5.69 26.60 -4.68
CA THR A 86 4.52 25.87 -5.23
C THR A 86 4.51 24.39 -4.86
N ASP A 87 5.39 23.97 -3.93
CA ASP A 87 5.53 22.56 -3.53
C ASP A 87 5.73 21.61 -4.72
N ALA A 88 6.43 22.09 -5.75
CA ALA A 88 6.80 21.30 -6.91
C ALA A 88 7.93 20.31 -6.59
N ARG A 89 8.65 20.49 -5.48
CA ARG A 89 9.70 19.59 -5.00
C ARG A 89 9.40 19.14 -3.58
N GLU A 90 9.56 17.86 -3.32
CA GLU A 90 9.21 17.24 -2.04
C GLU A 90 10.15 16.06 -1.76
N ILE A 91 10.57 15.87 -0.51
CA ILE A 91 11.24 14.62 -0.12
C ILE A 91 10.16 13.59 0.23
N CYS A 92 10.03 12.55 -0.58
CA CYS A 92 9.17 11.43 -0.29
C CYS A 92 9.84 10.47 0.68
N GLY A 93 9.24 10.30 1.85
CA GLY A 93 9.71 9.44 2.91
C GLY A 93 10.28 10.21 4.09
N LYS A 94 9.78 9.90 5.27
CA LYS A 94 10.25 10.40 6.55
C LYS A 94 10.45 9.21 7.49
N ASP A 95 11.53 9.26 8.26
CA ASP A 95 11.76 8.24 9.27
C ASP A 95 10.95 8.58 10.52
N TYR A 96 10.26 7.59 11.05
CA TYR A 96 9.51 7.70 12.29
C TYR A 96 9.97 6.61 13.27
N SER A 97 9.97 6.94 14.56
CA SER A 97 9.95 5.94 15.63
C SER A 97 8.54 5.39 15.81
N SER A 98 8.42 4.25 16.50
CA SER A 98 7.12 3.66 16.86
C SER A 98 6.26 4.65 17.64
N ASP A 99 6.83 5.30 18.68
CA ASP A 99 6.16 6.37 19.44
C ASP A 99 5.69 7.52 18.56
N GLY A 100 6.49 7.90 17.55
CA GLY A 100 6.14 8.97 16.62
C GLY A 100 4.90 8.64 15.81
N ILE A 101 4.81 7.42 15.27
CA ILE A 101 3.63 6.95 14.53
C ILE A 101 2.44 6.76 15.48
N LEU A 102 2.65 6.16 16.66
CA LEU A 102 1.60 5.95 17.64
C LEU A 102 0.95 7.26 18.06
N ASN A 103 1.74 8.31 18.28
CA ASN A 103 1.24 9.64 18.60
C ASN A 103 0.38 10.23 17.48
N GLU A 104 0.68 9.96 16.21
CA GLU A 104 -0.18 10.38 15.10
C GLU A 104 -1.48 9.57 15.07
N ILE A 105 -1.43 8.26 15.28
CA ILE A 105 -2.60 7.37 15.34
C ILE A 105 -3.54 7.77 16.49
N LEU A 106 -3.00 8.05 17.67
CA LEU A 106 -3.80 8.36 18.87
C LEU A 106 -4.62 9.66 18.73
N LYS A 107 -4.23 10.58 17.84
CA LYS A 107 -5.00 11.80 17.56
C LYS A 107 -6.40 11.52 17.01
N ASP A 108 -6.61 10.33 16.43
CA ASP A 108 -7.88 9.94 15.81
C ASP A 108 -8.68 8.91 16.63
N LYS A 109 -8.23 8.58 17.85
CA LYS A 109 -8.82 7.51 18.68
C LYS A 109 -10.33 7.63 18.87
N ALA A 110 -10.83 8.84 19.13
CA ALA A 110 -12.26 9.09 19.31
C ALA A 110 -13.09 8.74 18.06
N PHE A 111 -12.54 8.93 16.85
CA PHE A 111 -13.21 8.55 15.60
C PHE A 111 -13.26 7.04 15.43
N TYR A 112 -12.21 6.33 15.86
CA TYR A 112 -12.19 4.86 15.82
C TYR A 112 -13.27 4.29 16.74
N GLU A 113 -13.36 4.79 17.97
CA GLU A 113 -14.34 4.36 18.96
C GLU A 113 -15.78 4.60 18.48
N ALA A 114 -16.05 5.74 17.84
CA ALA A 114 -17.37 6.07 17.32
C ALA A 114 -17.78 5.25 16.08
N SER A 115 -16.80 4.85 15.25
CA SER A 115 -17.07 4.20 13.95
C SER A 115 -16.80 2.70 13.90
N GLY A 116 -16.23 2.12 14.97
CA GLY A 116 -15.66 0.76 14.93
C GLY A 116 -14.42 0.65 14.04
N GLY A 117 -13.72 1.78 13.84
CA GLY A 117 -12.56 1.92 12.97
C GLY A 117 -11.23 1.58 13.66
N GLY A 118 -10.13 2.17 13.18
CA GLY A 118 -8.80 1.92 13.74
C GLY A 118 -7.65 2.37 12.86
N VAL A 119 -6.54 1.63 12.88
CA VAL A 119 -5.35 1.91 12.06
C VAL A 119 -5.16 0.87 10.96
N THR A 120 -4.72 1.28 9.78
CA THR A 120 -4.25 0.39 8.72
C THR A 120 -2.79 0.66 8.39
N PHE A 121 -1.97 -0.39 8.34
CA PHE A 121 -0.59 -0.30 7.87
C PHE A 121 -0.53 -0.78 6.42
N SER A 122 -0.13 0.10 5.50
CA SER A 122 -0.17 -0.10 4.03
C SER A 122 1.07 0.56 3.39
N GLY A 123 1.00 0.98 2.12
CA GLY A 123 2.02 1.79 1.44
C GLY A 123 2.55 1.12 0.18
N GLY A 124 3.86 0.88 0.17
CA GLY A 124 4.47 -0.08 -0.73
C GLY A 124 4.14 -1.49 -0.26
N GLU A 125 4.98 -2.04 0.62
CA GLU A 125 4.74 -3.29 1.34
C GLU A 125 5.22 -3.11 2.78
N CYS A 126 4.28 -2.86 3.69
CA CYS A 126 4.60 -2.56 5.10
C CYS A 126 5.33 -3.72 5.78
N MET A 127 5.08 -4.96 5.33
CA MET A 127 5.73 -6.17 5.85
C MET A 127 7.23 -6.24 5.53
N LEU A 128 7.76 -5.42 4.61
CA LEU A 128 9.21 -5.31 4.38
C LEU A 128 9.96 -4.58 5.52
N GLN A 129 9.24 -3.96 6.44
CA GLN A 129 9.77 -3.31 7.64
C GLN A 129 9.24 -4.02 8.90
N ILE A 130 9.32 -5.36 8.89
CA ILE A 130 8.62 -6.24 9.84
C ILE A 130 8.94 -5.99 11.32
N ASP A 131 10.19 -5.65 11.67
CA ASP A 131 10.57 -5.38 13.05
C ASP A 131 9.81 -4.17 13.61
N PHE A 132 9.69 -3.12 12.80
CA PHE A 132 8.92 -1.93 13.16
C PHE A 132 7.42 -2.22 13.16
N LEU A 133 6.93 -2.95 12.14
CA LEU A 133 5.51 -3.28 12.02
C LEU A 133 5.01 -4.09 13.22
N GLU A 134 5.78 -5.08 13.68
CA GLU A 134 5.45 -5.84 14.89
C GLU A 134 5.40 -4.96 16.14
N GLU A 135 6.38 -4.06 16.32
CA GLU A 135 6.43 -3.14 17.46
C GLU A 135 5.22 -2.20 17.49
N ILE A 136 4.91 -1.55 16.37
CA ILE A 136 3.79 -0.59 16.33
C ILE A 136 2.43 -1.29 16.44
N LEU A 137 2.27 -2.50 15.90
CA LEU A 137 1.04 -3.28 16.06
C LEU A 137 0.80 -3.64 17.54
N LYS A 138 1.84 -4.09 18.26
CA LYS A 138 1.76 -4.34 19.72
C LYS A 138 1.31 -3.09 20.46
N ALA A 139 1.96 -1.95 20.19
CA ALA A 139 1.62 -0.69 20.84
C ALA A 139 0.17 -0.25 20.53
N CYS A 140 -0.32 -0.47 19.32
CA CYS A 140 -1.72 -0.20 18.97
C CYS A 140 -2.68 -1.09 19.77
N LYS A 141 -2.38 -2.40 19.91
CA LYS A 141 -3.18 -3.34 20.69
C LYS A 141 -3.22 -2.99 22.18
N GLU A 142 -2.08 -2.60 22.76
CA GLU A 142 -1.98 -2.10 24.15
C GLU A 142 -2.83 -0.87 24.39
N ASN A 143 -3.05 -0.06 23.35
CA ASN A 143 -3.92 1.13 23.40
C ASN A 143 -5.38 0.85 23.02
N GLY A 144 -5.77 -0.41 22.83
CA GLY A 144 -7.13 -0.82 22.48
C GLY A 144 -7.55 -0.44 21.06
N ILE A 145 -6.60 -0.23 20.15
CA ILE A 145 -6.88 0.18 18.77
C ILE A 145 -7.01 -1.06 17.88
N HIS A 146 -8.08 -1.13 17.07
CA HIS A 146 -8.21 -2.16 16.04
C HIS A 146 -7.16 -1.95 14.95
N THR A 147 -6.47 -3.02 14.61
CA THR A 147 -5.36 -3.01 13.65
C THR A 147 -5.75 -3.69 12.35
N ALA A 148 -5.30 -3.14 11.22
CA ALA A 148 -5.37 -3.82 9.93
C ALA A 148 -4.02 -3.76 9.21
N VAL A 149 -3.70 -4.81 8.47
CA VAL A 149 -2.47 -4.90 7.66
C VAL A 149 -2.89 -5.09 6.20
N ASP A 150 -2.50 -4.16 5.35
CA ASP A 150 -2.76 -4.15 3.91
C ASP A 150 -1.49 -4.55 3.15
N THR A 151 -1.53 -5.69 2.48
CA THR A 151 -0.34 -6.37 1.96
C THR A 151 -0.60 -7.07 0.63
N ALA A 152 0.46 -7.13 -0.19
CA ALA A 152 0.51 -8.00 -1.36
C ALA A 152 1.03 -9.42 -1.01
N GLY A 153 1.49 -9.62 0.23
CA GLY A 153 1.86 -10.90 0.80
C GLY A 153 3.05 -11.61 0.15
N HIS A 154 3.87 -10.87 -0.60
CA HIS A 154 5.11 -11.39 -1.17
C HIS A 154 6.26 -11.31 -0.15
N VAL A 155 6.15 -12.06 0.93
CA VAL A 155 7.15 -12.13 2.02
C VAL A 155 7.24 -13.58 2.55
N PRO A 156 8.31 -13.96 3.26
CA PRO A 156 8.35 -15.24 3.96
C PRO A 156 7.20 -15.35 4.98
N PHE A 157 6.60 -16.53 5.12
CA PHE A 157 5.43 -16.74 5.99
C PHE A 157 5.73 -16.42 7.46
N GLU A 158 6.98 -16.56 7.88
CA GLU A 158 7.48 -16.17 9.21
C GLU A 158 7.19 -14.69 9.53
N SER A 159 7.09 -13.85 8.49
CA SER A 159 6.68 -12.45 8.67
C SER A 159 5.23 -12.33 9.12
N PHE A 160 4.33 -13.18 8.60
CA PHE A 160 2.95 -13.24 9.07
C PHE A 160 2.89 -13.77 10.50
N GLU A 161 3.61 -14.85 10.82
CA GLU A 161 3.65 -15.43 12.17
C GLU A 161 3.96 -14.40 13.26
N ARG A 162 4.89 -13.47 12.98
CA ARG A 162 5.27 -12.40 13.92
C ARG A 162 4.15 -11.42 14.23
N ILE A 163 3.31 -11.08 13.24
CA ILE A 163 2.28 -10.04 13.39
C ILE A 163 0.88 -10.59 13.56
N LEU A 164 0.68 -11.88 13.31
CA LEU A 164 -0.61 -12.57 13.43
C LEU A 164 -1.29 -12.32 14.79
N PRO A 165 -0.61 -12.38 15.96
CA PRO A 165 -1.26 -12.12 17.25
C PRO A 165 -1.78 -10.69 17.42
N TYR A 166 -1.20 -9.74 16.69
CA TYR A 166 -1.45 -8.30 16.86
C TYR A 166 -2.23 -7.68 15.71
N THR A 167 -2.67 -8.50 14.74
CA THR A 167 -3.44 -8.07 13.58
C THR A 167 -4.88 -8.57 13.69
N ASP A 168 -5.84 -7.65 13.68
CA ASP A 168 -7.27 -7.95 13.76
C ASP A 168 -7.90 -8.25 12.39
N LEU A 169 -7.39 -7.60 11.34
CA LEU A 169 -7.85 -7.76 9.96
C LEU A 169 -6.67 -7.71 8.99
N PHE A 170 -6.65 -8.63 8.03
CA PHE A 170 -5.79 -8.52 6.86
C PHE A 170 -6.60 -8.02 5.66
N LEU A 171 -6.07 -7.02 4.96
CA LEU A 171 -6.46 -6.65 3.61
C LEU A 171 -5.41 -7.23 2.67
N TYR A 172 -5.81 -8.16 1.80
CA TYR A 172 -4.85 -8.97 1.06
C TYR A 172 -5.09 -8.88 -0.44
N ASP A 173 -4.10 -8.39 -1.17
CA ASP A 173 -4.20 -8.20 -2.61
C ASP A 173 -3.98 -9.51 -3.38
N VAL A 174 -4.94 -9.88 -4.22
CA VAL A 174 -4.76 -10.88 -5.29
C VAL A 174 -4.79 -10.15 -6.63
N LYS A 175 -3.61 -9.99 -7.23
CA LYS A 175 -3.42 -9.15 -8.42
C LYS A 175 -3.67 -9.90 -9.72
N SER A 176 -3.31 -11.18 -9.79
CA SER A 176 -3.62 -12.10 -10.87
C SER A 176 -3.34 -13.52 -10.37
N PHE A 177 -4.19 -14.46 -10.74
CA PHE A 177 -4.02 -15.88 -10.46
C PHE A 177 -3.07 -16.56 -11.46
N ASP A 178 -3.09 -16.10 -12.72
CA ASP A 178 -2.12 -16.52 -13.73
C ASP A 178 -0.70 -16.02 -13.37
N SER A 179 0.21 -16.94 -13.05
CA SER A 179 1.57 -16.63 -12.62
C SER A 179 2.40 -15.89 -13.67
N GLU A 180 2.23 -16.22 -14.95
CA GLU A 180 2.99 -15.56 -16.02
C GLU A 180 2.51 -14.12 -16.20
N LYS A 181 1.19 -13.90 -16.22
CA LYS A 181 0.64 -12.54 -16.23
C LYS A 181 1.06 -11.76 -14.98
N HIS A 182 0.99 -12.39 -13.80
CA HIS A 182 1.41 -11.75 -12.56
C HIS A 182 2.87 -11.29 -12.64
N LYS A 183 3.77 -12.16 -13.09
CA LYS A 183 5.19 -11.84 -13.25
C LYS A 183 5.45 -10.73 -14.26
N ILE A 184 4.81 -10.78 -15.43
CA ILE A 184 4.93 -9.74 -16.46
C ILE A 184 4.50 -8.37 -15.93
N HIS A 185 3.42 -8.32 -15.15
CA HIS A 185 2.80 -7.05 -14.76
C HIS A 185 3.18 -6.54 -13.38
N THR A 186 3.77 -7.37 -12.51
CA THR A 186 4.18 -7.00 -11.15
C THR A 186 5.66 -7.26 -10.87
N GLY A 187 6.38 -7.92 -11.77
CA GLY A 187 7.82 -8.22 -11.64
C GLY A 187 8.16 -9.47 -10.83
N VAL A 188 7.19 -10.14 -10.20
CA VAL A 188 7.39 -11.35 -9.39
C VAL A 188 6.33 -12.40 -9.69
N ASP A 189 6.61 -13.68 -9.48
CA ASP A 189 5.57 -14.71 -9.51
C ASP A 189 4.62 -14.59 -8.30
N ASN A 190 3.47 -15.26 -8.37
CA ASN A 190 2.46 -15.21 -7.31
C ASN A 190 2.45 -16.44 -6.40
N ARG A 191 3.40 -17.37 -6.53
CA ARG A 191 3.32 -18.65 -5.82
C ARG A 191 3.32 -18.45 -4.30
N ILE A 192 4.31 -17.74 -3.77
CA ILE A 192 4.39 -17.48 -2.33
C ILE A 192 3.22 -16.60 -1.83
N ILE A 193 2.73 -15.70 -2.69
CA ILE A 193 1.57 -14.85 -2.39
C ILE A 193 0.32 -15.72 -2.19
N LEU A 194 0.08 -16.69 -3.08
CA LEU A 194 -1.05 -17.60 -2.95
C LEU A 194 -0.85 -18.59 -1.79
N GLU A 195 0.35 -19.10 -1.58
CA GLU A 195 0.66 -19.98 -0.44
C GLU A 195 0.39 -19.26 0.90
N ASN A 196 0.87 -18.03 1.06
CA ASN A 196 0.63 -17.22 2.26
C ASN A 196 -0.85 -16.89 2.45
N LEU A 197 -1.56 -16.54 1.38
CA LEU A 197 -3.01 -16.28 1.44
C LEU A 197 -3.77 -17.51 1.93
N LYS A 198 -3.45 -18.70 1.40
CA LYS A 198 -4.06 -19.95 1.84
C LYS A 198 -3.76 -20.22 3.32
N ALA A 199 -2.50 -20.07 3.74
CA ALA A 199 -2.11 -20.28 5.13
C ALA A 199 -2.81 -19.29 6.10
N LEU A 200 -3.00 -18.03 5.69
CA LEU A 200 -3.78 -17.05 6.45
C LEU A 200 -5.26 -17.43 6.56
N LEU A 201 -5.89 -17.84 5.45
CA LEU A 201 -7.26 -18.34 5.47
C LEU A 201 -7.38 -19.55 6.39
N ASP A 202 -6.44 -20.50 6.30
CA ASP A 202 -6.42 -21.69 7.13
C ASP A 202 -6.22 -21.37 8.63
N SER A 203 -5.58 -20.24 8.97
CA SER A 203 -5.41 -19.76 10.36
C SER A 203 -6.70 -19.24 11.01
N GLY A 204 -7.76 -18.99 10.24
CA GLY A 204 -9.04 -18.46 10.73
C GLY A 204 -9.04 -16.96 11.06
N LYS A 205 -8.00 -16.23 10.65
CA LYS A 205 -7.96 -14.76 10.79
C LYS A 205 -8.98 -14.09 9.87
N ARG A 206 -9.50 -12.95 10.33
CA ARG A 206 -10.38 -12.10 9.51
C ARG A 206 -9.57 -11.53 8.36
N LEU A 207 -10.09 -11.70 7.16
CA LEU A 207 -9.39 -11.40 5.92
C LEU A 207 -10.38 -10.83 4.90
N TRP A 208 -10.03 -9.72 4.28
CA TRP A 208 -10.66 -9.23 3.06
C TRP A 208 -9.69 -9.42 1.91
N VAL A 209 -10.13 -10.13 0.87
CA VAL A 209 -9.35 -10.27 -0.36
C VAL A 209 -9.70 -9.11 -1.28
N ARG A 210 -8.68 -8.39 -1.76
CA ARG A 210 -8.82 -7.24 -2.64
C ARG A 210 -8.25 -7.58 -4.00
N ILE A 211 -9.01 -7.28 -5.06
CA ILE A 211 -8.65 -7.65 -6.43
C ILE A 211 -8.74 -6.38 -7.29
N PRO A 212 -7.61 -5.71 -7.59
CA PRO A 212 -7.61 -4.62 -8.54
C PRO A 212 -7.94 -5.15 -9.94
N ILE A 213 -9.04 -4.69 -10.54
CA ILE A 213 -9.49 -5.09 -11.86
C ILE A 213 -8.84 -4.17 -12.91
N ILE A 214 -7.91 -4.75 -13.65
CA ILE A 214 -7.16 -4.07 -14.70
C ILE A 214 -7.60 -4.63 -16.06
N PRO A 215 -8.26 -3.82 -16.90
CA PRO A 215 -8.74 -4.30 -18.19
C PRO A 215 -7.65 -4.94 -19.02
N THR A 216 -8.01 -6.03 -19.72
CA THR A 216 -7.14 -6.87 -20.55
C THR A 216 -6.10 -7.72 -19.81
N ILE A 217 -5.92 -7.54 -18.50
CA ILE A 217 -4.95 -8.31 -17.71
C ILE A 217 -5.67 -9.41 -16.93
N ASN A 218 -6.53 -9.00 -16.00
CA ASN A 218 -7.17 -9.90 -15.04
C ASN A 218 -8.71 -9.73 -14.99
N ASP A 219 -9.31 -9.00 -15.93
CA ASP A 219 -10.74 -8.68 -15.96
C ASP A 219 -11.61 -9.77 -16.63
N SER A 220 -11.10 -10.99 -16.78
CA SER A 220 -11.86 -12.10 -17.39
C SER A 220 -12.64 -12.88 -16.34
N ALA A 221 -13.81 -13.41 -16.73
CA ALA A 221 -14.59 -14.30 -15.87
C ALA A 221 -13.79 -15.56 -15.47
N VAL A 222 -12.99 -16.10 -16.39
CA VAL A 222 -12.11 -17.26 -16.13
C VAL A 222 -11.10 -16.96 -15.01
N GLU A 223 -10.49 -15.77 -15.03
CA GLU A 223 -9.57 -15.34 -13.97
C GLU A 223 -10.28 -15.27 -12.60
N MET A 224 -11.47 -14.67 -12.56
CA MET A 224 -12.24 -14.56 -11.31
C MET A 224 -12.70 -15.93 -10.79
N GLU A 225 -13.12 -16.84 -11.66
CA GLU A 225 -13.47 -18.21 -11.28
C GLU A 225 -12.27 -19.00 -10.76
N ASN A 226 -11.07 -18.76 -11.31
CA ASN A 226 -9.84 -19.35 -10.77
C ASN A 226 -9.56 -18.86 -9.35
N ILE A 227 -9.68 -17.54 -9.13
CA ILE A 227 -9.52 -16.94 -7.79
C ILE A 227 -10.58 -17.50 -6.83
N LYS A 228 -11.87 -17.54 -7.24
CA LYS A 228 -12.95 -18.11 -6.42
C LYS A 228 -12.66 -19.54 -6.02
N ARG A 229 -12.29 -20.41 -6.97
CA ARG A 229 -11.96 -21.82 -6.69
C ARG A 229 -10.79 -21.95 -5.73
N PHE A 230 -9.76 -21.12 -5.88
CA PHE A 230 -8.64 -21.09 -4.95
C PHE A 230 -9.08 -20.69 -3.54
N LEU A 231 -9.87 -19.62 -3.39
CA LEU A 231 -10.37 -19.16 -2.09
C LEU A 231 -11.24 -20.22 -1.40
N LEU A 232 -12.08 -20.94 -2.16
CA LEU A 232 -12.91 -22.04 -1.65
C LEU A 232 -12.12 -23.31 -1.31
N SER A 233 -10.85 -23.41 -1.72
CA SER A 233 -9.98 -24.55 -1.39
C SER A 233 -9.29 -24.42 -0.03
N ALA A 234 -9.38 -23.25 0.61
CA ALA A 234 -8.90 -23.02 1.96
C ALA A 234 -9.90 -23.55 3.01
N ALA A 235 -9.43 -23.76 4.24
CA ALA A 235 -10.24 -24.25 5.34
C ALA A 235 -11.30 -23.23 5.79
N ASN A 236 -11.02 -21.93 5.60
CA ASN A 236 -11.97 -20.84 5.82
C ASN A 236 -12.07 -19.97 4.57
N ALA A 237 -13.21 -19.31 4.41
CA ALA A 237 -13.42 -18.32 3.36
C ALA A 237 -13.03 -16.91 3.86
N PRO A 238 -12.61 -15.99 2.98
CA PRO A 238 -12.46 -14.59 3.36
C PRO A 238 -13.81 -14.00 3.77
N GLU A 239 -13.79 -13.05 4.71
CA GLU A 239 -14.99 -12.32 5.15
C GLU A 239 -15.57 -11.47 4.00
N LYS A 240 -14.71 -11.00 3.10
CA LYS A 240 -15.09 -10.18 1.95
C LYS A 240 -14.16 -10.39 0.77
N VAL A 241 -14.70 -10.34 -0.45
CA VAL A 241 -13.92 -10.17 -1.68
C VAL A 241 -14.29 -8.82 -2.30
N GLU A 242 -13.32 -7.92 -2.42
CA GLU A 242 -13.48 -6.58 -2.95
C GLU A 242 -12.86 -6.46 -4.34
N LEU A 243 -13.68 -6.22 -5.35
CA LEU A 243 -13.19 -5.87 -6.68
C LEU A 243 -12.98 -4.36 -6.77
N LEU A 244 -11.74 -3.94 -6.99
CA LEU A 244 -11.34 -2.53 -7.05
C LEU A 244 -11.14 -2.11 -8.51
N PRO A 245 -11.99 -1.22 -9.07
CA PRO A 245 -11.81 -0.78 -10.45
C PRO A 245 -10.50 0.03 -10.59
N TYR A 246 -9.76 -0.20 -11.69
CA TYR A 246 -8.61 0.64 -12.02
C TYR A 246 -9.01 2.10 -12.18
N HIS A 247 -8.14 3.01 -11.69
CA HIS A 247 -8.24 4.43 -11.94
C HIS A 247 -6.87 5.03 -12.27
N ALA A 248 -6.82 5.99 -13.20
CA ALA A 248 -5.58 6.68 -13.60
C ALA A 248 -5.04 7.69 -12.56
N LEU A 249 -5.54 7.65 -11.32
CA LEU A 249 -5.21 8.64 -10.28
C LEU A 249 -3.71 8.65 -9.94
N GLY A 250 -3.02 7.51 -10.04
CA GLY A 250 -1.59 7.40 -9.74
C GLY A 250 -0.64 7.83 -10.86
N GLU A 251 -1.12 8.02 -12.10
CA GLU A 251 -0.25 8.20 -13.27
C GLU A 251 0.65 9.45 -13.15
N HIS A 252 0.13 10.53 -12.57
CA HIS A 252 0.89 11.77 -12.37
C HIS A 252 2.07 11.62 -11.41
N LYS A 253 2.04 10.64 -10.50
CA LYS A 253 3.10 10.37 -9.52
C LYS A 253 4.32 9.69 -10.16
N TYR A 254 4.14 8.95 -11.25
CA TYR A 254 5.26 8.38 -12.01
C TYR A 254 6.16 9.49 -12.56
N ASN A 255 5.57 10.55 -13.11
CA ASN A 255 6.31 11.70 -13.62
C ASN A 255 7.14 12.38 -12.52
N ALA A 256 6.62 12.38 -11.28
CA ALA A 256 7.30 12.98 -10.13
C ALA A 256 8.60 12.27 -9.76
N ILE A 257 8.73 10.99 -10.09
CA ILE A 257 9.96 10.19 -9.91
C ILE A 257 10.72 9.97 -11.24
N GLY A 258 10.40 10.74 -12.28
CA GLY A 258 11.07 10.66 -13.58
C GLY A 258 10.78 9.37 -14.36
N LYS A 259 9.65 8.70 -14.09
CA LYS A 259 9.19 7.50 -14.82
C LYS A 259 7.95 7.80 -15.65
N THR A 260 7.74 7.00 -16.69
CA THR A 260 6.52 7.05 -17.51
C THR A 260 5.52 6.02 -16.99
N PRO A 261 4.27 6.41 -16.70
CA PRO A 261 3.23 5.46 -16.30
C PRO A 261 2.81 4.56 -17.48
N ARG A 262 2.28 3.38 -17.17
CA ARG A 262 1.50 2.60 -18.14
C ARG A 262 0.03 2.90 -17.91
N SER A 263 -0.66 3.36 -18.96
CA SER A 263 -2.08 3.69 -18.86
C SER A 263 -2.95 2.49 -19.19
N PHE A 264 -4.08 2.41 -18.50
CA PHE A 264 -5.14 1.42 -18.71
C PHE A 264 -6.48 2.14 -18.80
N THR A 265 -7.49 1.46 -19.33
CA THR A 265 -8.86 1.98 -19.30
C THR A 265 -9.48 1.72 -17.92
N THR A 266 -10.41 2.57 -17.50
CA THR A 266 -11.27 2.27 -16.34
C THR A 266 -12.29 1.20 -16.76
N PRO A 267 -12.45 0.10 -16.01
CA PRO A 267 -13.48 -0.90 -16.30
C PRO A 267 -14.88 -0.27 -16.17
N SER A 268 -15.83 -0.68 -17.01
CA SER A 268 -17.21 -0.19 -16.93
C SER A 268 -17.93 -0.74 -15.70
N GLU A 269 -18.96 -0.03 -15.21
CA GLU A 269 -19.80 -0.53 -14.11
C GLU A 269 -20.49 -1.85 -14.45
N GLU A 270 -20.89 -2.04 -15.71
CA GLU A 270 -21.44 -3.32 -16.19
C GLU A 270 -20.41 -4.44 -16.06
N LYS A 271 -19.15 -4.19 -16.44
CA LYS A 271 -18.07 -5.17 -16.32
C LYS A 271 -17.79 -5.50 -14.85
N MET A 272 -17.74 -4.48 -13.99
CA MET A 272 -17.55 -4.69 -12.56
C MET A 272 -18.71 -5.48 -11.93
N ALA A 273 -19.96 -5.22 -12.34
CA ALA A 273 -21.13 -5.96 -11.88
C ALA A 273 -21.11 -7.42 -12.36
N GLU A 274 -20.71 -7.68 -13.60
CA GLU A 274 -20.51 -9.04 -14.13
C GLU A 274 -19.52 -9.82 -13.26
N LEU A 275 -18.34 -9.26 -12.99
CA LEU A 275 -17.31 -9.93 -12.21
C LEU A 275 -17.71 -10.12 -10.73
N ARG A 276 -18.43 -9.16 -10.13
CA ARG A 276 -18.92 -9.28 -8.73
C ARG A 276 -19.89 -10.45 -8.55
N ARG A 277 -20.72 -10.77 -9.55
CA ARG A 277 -21.67 -11.91 -9.49
C ARG A 277 -20.97 -13.25 -9.34
N ILE A 278 -19.71 -13.36 -9.75
CA ILE A 278 -18.93 -14.59 -9.59
C ILE A 278 -18.66 -14.88 -8.11
N PHE A 279 -18.45 -13.86 -7.28
CA PHE A 279 -18.19 -14.02 -5.84
C PHE A 279 -19.45 -13.94 -4.97
N SER A 280 -20.62 -13.78 -5.60
CA SER A 280 -21.92 -13.81 -4.92
C SER A 280 -22.39 -15.23 -4.61
#